data_AF-B4NES4-F1
#
_entry.id   AF-B4NES4-F1
#
_cell.length_a   1.000
_cell.length_b   1.000
_cell.length_c   1.000
_cell.angle_alpha   90.00
_cell.angle_beta   90.00
_cell.angle_gamma   90.00
#
_symmetry.space_group_name_H-M   'P 1'
#
loop_
_entity.id
_entity.type
_entity.pdbx_description
1 polymer ?
#
loop_
_entity_poly.entity_id
_entity_poly.type
_entity_poly.pdbx_seq_one_letter_code
_entity_poly.pdbx_strand_id
1 'polypeptide(L)'
;MTRFAILDCDGGSDDAWALLLLLHAEKEQKIKLLAITTTGCGNTTLDNAARNMRRILRLSDREDVPIYLGAVDPLVNSQEDEKKYFHGRDGFGDCLTENDINDIPIEDLIESRHAVTAIYELCRDRPQEVTVFAVGPLTNLALGYAMYGPRFGNQIKDIYIMGGNYQGVGNSSRAAEFNFHSDPEAAHAVLLKTRCPITILPWEACTEERFNIPIAWRLEDFGPRAAASKHAAISLLNRVESAQWLPMVEKYGIKSWNPCDALVVAVWLYDKRFVLKQSSWHAAVDLRGTHTRGQMVLDHLREVDKYPENVRIIEYVDTEFFKSLLEGIAGLGCD
;
A
#
# COMPACT_ATOMS: atom_id res chain seq x y z
N MET A 1 8.70 13.84 -19.02
CA MET A 1 7.60 14.44 -18.23
C MET A 1 7.61 13.79 -16.88
N THR A 2 7.65 14.58 -15.81
CA THR A 2 7.60 14.10 -14.42
C THR A 2 6.22 13.51 -14.14
N ARG A 3 6.16 12.31 -13.53
CA ARG A 3 4.90 11.68 -13.10
C ARG A 3 4.58 12.14 -11.67
N PHE A 4 3.32 12.38 -11.34
CA PHE A 4 2.92 12.80 -9.99
C PHE A 4 2.26 11.64 -9.23
N ALA A 5 2.56 11.53 -7.94
CA ALA A 5 2.07 10.47 -7.08
C ALA A 5 1.48 11.00 -5.77
N ILE A 6 0.42 10.35 -5.28
CA ILE A 6 -0.06 10.42 -3.90
C ILE A 6 -0.03 9.00 -3.33
N LEU A 7 0.43 8.84 -2.09
CA LEU A 7 0.41 7.57 -1.36
C LEU A 7 -0.69 7.61 -0.30
N ASP A 8 -1.76 6.82 -0.48
CA ASP A 8 -2.84 6.60 0.48
C ASP A 8 -2.62 5.25 1.18
N CYS A 9 -2.27 5.29 2.46
CA CYS A 9 -1.66 4.18 3.20
C CYS A 9 -2.26 4.02 4.60
N ASP A 10 -1.98 2.90 5.28
CA ASP A 10 -2.44 2.64 6.65
C ASP A 10 -1.28 2.43 7.65
N GLY A 11 -0.05 2.60 7.17
CA GLY A 11 1.12 2.89 7.99
C GLY A 11 1.80 1.67 8.62
N GLY A 12 1.63 0.50 8.02
CA GLY A 12 2.44 -0.68 8.24
C GLY A 12 3.88 -0.54 7.71
N SER A 13 4.64 -1.60 7.94
CA SER A 13 6.05 -1.69 7.54
C SER A 13 6.24 -1.80 6.02
N ASP A 14 5.29 -2.38 5.31
CA ASP A 14 5.28 -2.48 3.85
C ASP A 14 4.84 -1.17 3.18
N ASP A 15 3.93 -0.39 3.78
CA ASP A 15 3.67 1.00 3.33
C ASP A 15 4.94 1.85 3.42
N ALA A 16 5.77 1.64 4.45
CA ALA A 16 7.05 2.32 4.60
C ALA A 16 8.03 1.95 3.47
N TRP A 17 8.02 0.71 3.00
CA TRP A 17 8.77 0.30 1.82
C TRP A 17 8.22 0.95 0.54
N ALA A 18 6.90 1.03 0.37
CA ALA A 18 6.27 1.75 -0.73
C ALA A 18 6.72 3.23 -0.78
N LEU A 19 6.74 3.89 0.39
CA LEU A 19 7.24 5.25 0.53
C LEU A 19 8.73 5.35 0.15
N LEU A 20 9.59 4.45 0.62
CA LEU A 20 11.01 4.46 0.27
C LEU A 20 11.26 4.34 -1.23
N LEU A 21 10.49 3.49 -1.94
CA LEU A 21 10.57 3.36 -3.40
C LEU A 21 10.18 4.69 -4.09
N LEU A 22 9.12 5.35 -3.63
CA LEU A 22 8.67 6.63 -4.18
C LEU A 22 9.70 7.75 -3.95
N LEU A 23 10.27 7.84 -2.74
CA LEU A 23 11.30 8.83 -2.42
C LEU A 23 12.57 8.61 -3.24
N HIS A 24 12.98 7.35 -3.42
CA HIS A 24 14.12 7.01 -4.27
C HIS A 24 13.87 7.40 -5.74
N ALA A 25 12.69 7.07 -6.27
CA ALA A 25 12.33 7.43 -7.64
C ALA A 25 12.22 8.96 -7.85
N GLU A 26 11.80 9.71 -6.84
CA GLU A 26 11.82 11.18 -6.88
C GLU A 26 13.24 11.74 -6.87
N LYS A 27 14.16 11.16 -6.07
CA LYS A 27 15.59 11.51 -6.08
C LYS A 27 16.22 11.31 -7.46
N GLU A 28 15.81 10.27 -8.19
CA GLU A 28 16.20 10.00 -9.57
C GLU A 28 15.45 10.86 -10.61
N GLN A 29 14.67 11.85 -10.17
CA GLN A 29 13.88 12.77 -11.01
C GLN A 29 12.87 12.08 -11.94
N LYS A 30 12.45 10.85 -11.60
CA LYS A 30 11.46 10.09 -12.38
C LYS A 30 10.04 10.56 -12.07
N ILE A 31 9.79 10.96 -10.81
CA ILE A 31 8.45 11.23 -10.26
C ILE A 31 8.49 12.39 -9.26
N LYS A 32 7.33 12.91 -8.87
CA LYS A 32 7.15 13.86 -7.75
C LYS A 32 6.10 13.29 -6.78
N LEU A 33 6.49 13.00 -5.54
CA LEU A 33 5.55 12.66 -4.48
C LEU A 33 4.90 13.95 -3.98
N LEU A 34 3.58 14.04 -4.11
CA LEU A 34 2.82 15.25 -3.75
C LEU A 34 2.38 15.24 -2.28
N ALA A 35 1.99 14.08 -1.77
CA ALA A 35 1.44 13.92 -0.44
C ALA A 35 1.41 12.45 -0.02
N ILE A 36 1.30 12.26 1.29
CA ILE A 36 0.89 11.02 1.93
C ILE A 36 -0.46 11.27 2.60
N THR A 37 -1.38 10.33 2.46
CA THR A 37 -2.66 10.32 3.13
C THR A 37 -2.80 9.04 3.94
N THR A 38 -3.36 9.12 5.14
CA THR A 38 -3.52 7.94 6.00
C THR A 38 -4.99 7.54 6.18
N THR A 39 -5.24 6.25 6.40
CA THR A 39 -6.55 5.69 6.74
C THR A 39 -6.46 4.87 8.04
N GLY A 40 -7.46 4.98 8.92
CA GLY A 40 -7.42 4.45 10.29
C GLY A 40 -8.01 3.06 10.49
N CYS A 41 -8.63 2.52 9.44
CA CYS A 41 -9.29 1.21 9.44
C CYS A 41 -8.40 0.05 8.98
N GLY A 42 -7.09 0.30 8.87
CA GLY A 42 -6.13 -0.67 8.37
C GLY A 42 -5.21 -1.23 9.45
N ASN A 43 -3.92 -1.30 9.15
CA ASN A 43 -2.87 -1.88 9.99
C ASN A 43 -2.75 -1.26 11.39
N THR A 44 -2.99 0.05 11.51
CA THR A 44 -2.93 0.75 12.79
C THR A 44 -3.86 1.99 12.82
N THR A 45 -3.82 2.77 13.89
CA THR A 45 -4.58 4.02 14.02
C THR A 45 -4.02 5.10 13.09
N LEU A 46 -4.83 6.12 12.75
CA LEU A 46 -4.40 7.27 11.94
C LEU A 46 -3.14 7.94 12.47
N ASP A 47 -3.09 8.16 13.78
CA ASP A 47 -1.97 8.81 14.46
C ASP A 47 -0.69 7.97 14.34
N ASN A 48 -0.80 6.66 14.56
CA ASN A 48 0.33 5.75 14.41
C ASN A 48 0.80 5.71 12.94
N ALA A 49 -0.14 5.61 12.00
CA ALA A 49 0.18 5.59 10.57
C ALA A 49 0.93 6.86 10.14
N ALA A 50 0.43 8.03 10.54
CA ALA A 50 1.08 9.30 10.24
C ALA A 50 2.46 9.43 10.91
N ARG A 51 2.59 9.00 12.17
CA ARG A 51 3.89 8.99 12.87
C ARG A 51 4.89 8.04 12.18
N ASN A 52 4.44 6.87 11.73
CA ASN A 52 5.26 5.90 11.01
C ASN A 52 5.76 6.47 9.68
N MET A 53 4.88 7.05 8.87
CA MET A 53 5.28 7.70 7.63
C MET A 53 6.21 8.89 7.87
N ARG A 54 5.94 9.70 8.91
CA ARG A 54 6.81 10.82 9.31
C ARG A 54 8.20 10.37 9.74
N ARG A 55 8.33 9.24 10.44
CA ARG A 55 9.64 8.65 10.79
C ARG A 55 10.45 8.32 9.54
N ILE A 56 9.82 7.70 8.55
CA ILE A 56 10.49 7.36 7.28
C ILE A 56 10.89 8.63 6.51
N LEU A 57 10.00 9.64 6.43
CA LEU A 57 10.32 10.93 5.80
C LEU A 57 11.51 11.61 6.48
N ARG A 58 11.53 11.66 7.82
CA ARG A 58 12.65 12.23 8.58
C ARG A 58 13.97 11.51 8.31
N LEU A 59 13.96 10.18 8.35
CA LEU A 59 15.14 9.37 8.06
C LEU A 59 15.59 9.40 6.59
N SER A 60 14.78 10.02 5.72
CA SER A 60 15.06 10.20 4.30
C SER A 60 15.28 11.67 3.93
N ASP A 61 15.34 12.59 4.90
CA ASP A 61 15.47 14.04 4.70
C ASP A 61 14.35 14.65 3.82
N ARG A 62 13.11 14.15 3.97
CA ARG A 62 11.95 14.52 3.13
C ARG A 62 10.72 14.94 3.93
N GLU A 63 10.93 15.60 5.07
CA GLU A 63 9.83 16.16 5.87
C GLU A 63 9.03 17.25 5.14
N ASP A 64 9.47 17.72 3.98
CA ASP A 64 8.72 18.59 3.05
C ASP A 64 7.47 17.93 2.45
N VAL A 65 7.38 16.59 2.45
CA VAL A 65 6.21 15.89 1.96
C VAL A 65 5.07 16.00 2.99
N PRO A 66 3.92 16.58 2.63
CA PRO A 66 2.81 16.74 3.56
C PRO A 66 2.11 15.41 3.84
N ILE A 67 1.65 15.25 5.08
CA ILE A 67 0.84 14.10 5.54
C ILE A 67 -0.55 14.62 5.90
N TYR A 68 -1.61 13.98 5.42
CA TYR A 68 -2.99 14.32 5.76
C TYR A 68 -3.71 13.13 6.38
N LEU A 69 -4.40 13.36 7.50
CA LEU A 69 -5.21 12.32 8.13
C LEU A 69 -6.55 12.16 7.40
N GLY A 70 -6.96 10.91 7.17
CA GLY A 70 -8.19 10.57 6.49
C GLY A 70 -9.26 9.96 7.39
N ALA A 71 -10.02 9.02 6.83
CA ALA A 71 -11.09 8.34 7.54
C ALA A 71 -10.56 7.57 8.76
N VAL A 72 -11.23 7.71 9.90
CA VAL A 72 -10.90 7.00 11.14
C VAL A 72 -11.37 5.55 11.09
N ASP A 73 -12.55 5.32 10.52
CA ASP A 73 -13.28 4.06 10.51
C ASP A 73 -13.69 3.69 9.07
N PRO A 74 -13.96 2.40 8.77
CA PRO A 74 -14.55 2.01 7.49
C PRO A 74 -15.95 2.60 7.31
N LEU A 75 -16.47 2.61 6.08
CA LEU A 75 -17.79 3.14 5.76
C LEU A 75 -18.93 2.48 6.55
N VAL A 76 -18.79 1.17 6.80
CA VAL A 76 -19.73 0.38 7.60
C VAL A 76 -18.93 -0.48 8.58
N ASN A 77 -19.03 -0.15 9.87
CA ASN A 77 -18.39 -0.93 10.93
C ASN A 77 -19.06 -2.30 11.08
N SER A 78 -18.30 -3.36 10.84
CA SER A 78 -18.66 -4.74 11.13
C SER A 78 -18.16 -5.10 12.54
N GLN A 79 -19.02 -5.68 13.39
CA GLN A 79 -18.60 -6.16 14.72
C GLN A 79 -17.83 -7.50 14.64
N GLU A 80 -17.66 -8.06 13.44
CA GLU A 80 -17.14 -9.41 13.22
C GLU A 80 -15.61 -9.46 13.10
N ASP A 81 -14.94 -8.30 13.10
CA ASP A 81 -13.51 -8.19 12.83
C ASP A 81 -12.69 -8.13 14.13
N GLU A 82 -12.20 -9.28 14.60
CA GLU A 82 -11.09 -9.30 15.55
C GLU A 82 -9.85 -8.66 14.88
N LYS A 83 -9.40 -7.52 15.41
CA LYS A 83 -8.18 -6.84 14.93
C LYS A 83 -6.97 -7.77 15.08
N LYS A 84 -6.44 -8.23 13.94
CA LYS A 84 -5.16 -8.94 13.86
C LYS A 84 -4.05 -7.91 13.72
N TYR A 85 -3.26 -7.72 14.77
CA TYR A 85 -2.12 -6.80 14.79
C TYR A 85 -0.88 -7.45 14.18
N PHE A 86 -0.94 -7.78 12.88
CA PHE A 86 0.20 -8.40 12.18
C PHE A 86 1.45 -7.51 12.24
N HIS A 87 1.26 -6.19 12.07
CA HIS A 87 2.31 -5.19 12.16
C HIS A 87 2.52 -4.64 13.59
N GLY A 88 2.01 -5.30 14.63
CA GLY A 88 1.91 -4.72 15.97
C GLY A 88 0.79 -3.69 16.09
N ARG A 89 0.56 -3.17 17.30
CA ARG A 89 -0.47 -2.15 17.55
C ARG A 89 -0.06 -0.79 17.01
N ASP A 90 1.23 -0.48 17.05
CA ASP A 90 1.79 0.75 16.49
C ASP A 90 2.01 0.71 14.97
N GLY A 91 1.81 -0.44 14.32
CA GLY A 91 2.09 -0.66 12.89
C GLY A 91 3.57 -0.90 12.57
N PHE A 92 4.47 -0.71 13.53
CA PHE A 92 5.93 -0.84 13.43
C PHE A 92 6.49 -1.90 14.42
N GLY A 93 5.73 -2.98 14.61
CA GLY A 93 6.15 -4.17 15.34
C GLY A 93 6.21 -4.01 16.85
N ASP A 94 5.61 -2.95 17.41
CA ASP A 94 5.63 -2.60 18.84
C ASP A 94 7.04 -2.59 19.45
N CYS A 95 8.04 -2.24 18.64
CA CYS A 95 9.47 -2.34 18.99
C CYS A 95 10.16 -0.97 19.17
N LEU A 96 9.41 0.11 19.00
CA LEU A 96 9.91 1.47 19.14
C LEU A 96 10.03 1.85 20.62
N THR A 97 11.15 2.48 20.98
CA THR A 97 11.45 2.95 22.34
C THR A 97 11.09 4.43 22.50
N GLU A 98 11.13 4.95 23.73
CA GLU A 98 10.94 6.39 24.01
C GLU A 98 11.89 7.28 23.18
N ASN A 99 13.10 6.81 22.86
CA ASN A 99 14.03 7.54 22.01
C ASN A 99 13.62 7.59 20.52
N ASP A 100 12.80 6.64 20.07
CA ASP A 100 12.23 6.60 18.71
C ASP A 100 10.89 7.34 18.64
N ILE A 101 10.20 7.44 19.78
CA ILE A 101 8.94 8.16 19.95
C ILE A 101 9.30 9.61 20.28
N ASN A 102 9.42 10.42 19.23
CA ASN A 102 9.40 11.87 19.46
C ASN A 102 7.97 12.24 19.89
N ASP A 103 7.83 12.70 21.13
CA ASP A 103 6.58 13.22 21.76
C ASP A 103 6.09 14.53 21.12
N ILE A 104 6.26 14.64 19.80
CA ILE A 104 5.75 15.73 19.00
C ILE A 104 4.22 15.55 18.89
N PRO A 105 3.42 16.58 19.21
CA PRO A 105 1.98 16.59 18.97
C PRO A 105 1.67 16.19 17.53
N ILE A 106 0.63 15.40 17.31
CA ILE A 106 0.32 14.90 15.96
C ILE A 106 0.06 16.04 14.99
N GLU A 107 -0.51 17.14 15.49
CA GLU A 107 -0.83 18.37 14.78
C GLU A 107 0.40 19.04 14.16
N ASP A 108 1.58 18.85 14.74
CA ASP A 108 2.85 19.37 14.22
C ASP A 108 3.47 18.44 13.15
N LEU A 109 2.93 17.24 12.98
CA LEU A 109 3.42 16.23 12.03
C LEU A 109 2.55 16.12 10.77
N ILE A 110 1.39 16.77 10.75
CA ILE A 110 0.38 16.64 9.70
C ILE A 110 -0.07 18.02 9.20
N GLU A 111 -0.72 18.01 8.06
CA GLU A 111 -1.50 19.14 7.57
C GLU A 111 -2.93 19.10 8.13
N SER A 112 -3.51 20.28 8.37
CA SER A 112 -4.86 20.41 8.96
C SER A 112 -6.01 19.98 8.05
N ARG A 113 -5.78 19.85 6.74
CA ARG A 113 -6.80 19.43 5.78
C ARG A 113 -7.05 17.93 5.89
N HIS A 114 -8.30 17.51 5.69
CA HIS A 114 -8.64 16.09 5.62
C HIS A 114 -8.09 15.45 4.33
N ALA A 115 -7.60 14.21 4.40
CA ALA A 115 -6.99 13.48 3.29
C ALA A 115 -7.85 13.48 2.02
N VAL A 116 -9.15 13.19 2.14
CA VAL A 116 -10.09 13.17 1.01
C VAL A 116 -10.14 14.51 0.25
N THR A 117 -10.10 15.63 0.98
CA THR A 117 -10.06 16.97 0.39
C THR A 117 -8.69 17.23 -0.25
N ALA A 118 -7.61 16.83 0.43
CA ALA A 118 -6.26 16.98 -0.11
C ALA A 118 -6.06 16.20 -1.43
N ILE A 119 -6.51 14.94 -1.50
CA ILE A 119 -6.47 14.12 -2.74
C ILE A 119 -7.22 14.85 -3.86
N TYR A 120 -8.45 15.33 -3.58
CA TYR A 120 -9.25 16.03 -4.58
C TYR A 120 -8.55 17.30 -5.08
N GLU A 121 -8.04 18.15 -4.20
CA GLU A 121 -7.38 19.41 -4.56
C GLU A 121 -6.10 19.17 -5.35
N LEU A 122 -5.24 18.25 -4.90
CA LEU A 122 -3.97 17.93 -5.57
C LEU A 122 -4.18 17.39 -6.98
N CYS A 123 -5.20 16.54 -7.17
CA CYS A 123 -5.59 16.01 -8.48
C CYS A 123 -6.28 17.08 -9.34
N ARG A 124 -7.18 17.90 -8.78
CA ARG A 124 -7.86 19.00 -9.50
C ARG A 124 -6.88 20.03 -10.02
N ASP A 125 -5.84 20.33 -9.27
CA ASP A 125 -4.80 21.28 -9.67
C ASP A 125 -3.86 20.70 -10.75
N ARG A 126 -3.93 19.38 -11.01
CA ARG A 126 -3.13 18.61 -11.97
C ARG A 126 -4.00 17.55 -12.67
N PRO A 127 -5.05 17.97 -13.39
CA PRO A 127 -6.08 17.06 -13.90
C PRO A 127 -5.47 16.00 -14.82
N GLN A 128 -5.76 14.73 -14.55
CA GLN A 128 -5.29 13.58 -15.34
C GLN A 128 -3.76 13.39 -15.34
N GLU A 129 -3.04 13.97 -14.37
CA GLU A 129 -1.58 13.81 -14.24
C GLU A 129 -1.15 13.03 -12.98
N VAL A 130 -2.02 12.96 -11.97
CA VAL A 130 -1.72 12.34 -10.66
C VAL A 130 -2.15 10.88 -10.61
N THR A 131 -1.21 10.00 -10.32
CA THR A 131 -1.46 8.61 -9.92
C THR A 131 -1.73 8.56 -8.41
N VAL A 132 -2.78 7.84 -8.00
CA VAL A 132 -3.01 7.55 -6.58
C VAL A 132 -2.68 6.10 -6.29
N PHE A 133 -1.73 5.89 -5.37
CA PHE A 133 -1.47 4.58 -4.77
C PHE A 133 -2.38 4.42 -3.58
N ALA A 134 -3.27 3.43 -3.60
CA ALA A 134 -4.14 3.08 -2.48
C ALA A 134 -3.70 1.71 -1.95
N VAL A 135 -2.91 1.75 -0.88
CA VAL A 135 -2.25 0.58 -0.30
C VAL A 135 -2.76 0.22 1.09
N GLY A 136 -3.68 1.01 1.63
CA GLY A 136 -4.57 0.61 2.73
C GLY A 136 -6.01 0.38 2.26
N PRO A 137 -6.97 0.25 3.19
CA PRO A 137 -8.39 0.20 2.88
C PRO A 137 -8.87 1.42 2.07
N LEU A 138 -9.78 1.18 1.12
CA LEU A 138 -10.15 2.16 0.08
C LEU A 138 -11.12 3.27 0.54
N THR A 139 -11.27 3.46 1.85
CA THR A 139 -12.25 4.34 2.49
C THR A 139 -12.11 5.79 2.04
N ASN A 140 -10.89 6.33 2.02
CA ASN A 140 -10.61 7.70 1.58
C ASN A 140 -11.08 7.94 0.13
N LEU A 141 -10.79 7.00 -0.78
CA LEU A 141 -11.23 7.09 -2.17
C LEU A 141 -12.76 7.00 -2.29
N ALA A 142 -13.39 6.07 -1.57
CA ALA A 142 -14.84 5.93 -1.59
C ALA A 142 -15.56 7.18 -1.07
N LEU A 143 -15.04 7.80 -0.01
CA LEU A 143 -15.51 9.09 0.50
C LEU A 143 -15.31 10.21 -0.53
N GLY A 144 -14.17 10.25 -1.22
CA GLY A 144 -13.93 11.21 -2.32
C GLY A 144 -14.98 11.11 -3.41
N TYR A 145 -15.31 9.89 -3.83
CA TYR A 145 -16.40 9.64 -4.77
C TYR A 145 -17.78 10.00 -4.20
N ALA A 146 -18.02 9.82 -2.90
CA ALA A 146 -19.28 10.19 -2.27
C ALA A 146 -19.47 11.72 -2.18
N MET A 147 -18.40 12.45 -1.84
CA MET A 147 -18.44 13.91 -1.65
C MET A 147 -18.44 14.69 -2.97
N TYR A 148 -17.64 14.25 -3.94
CA TYR A 148 -17.39 15.03 -5.16
C TYR A 148 -17.92 14.36 -6.44
N GLY A 149 -18.33 13.08 -6.38
CA GLY A 149 -18.92 12.36 -7.50
C GLY A 149 -17.95 12.25 -8.69
N PRO A 150 -18.45 12.39 -9.95
CA PRO A 150 -17.59 12.34 -11.14
C PRO A 150 -16.48 13.39 -11.13
N ARG A 151 -16.64 14.51 -10.41
CA ARG A 151 -15.59 15.54 -10.31
C ARG A 151 -14.35 15.03 -9.59
N PHE A 152 -14.42 13.96 -8.80
CA PHE A 152 -13.26 13.33 -8.18
C PHE A 152 -12.49 12.48 -9.19
N GLY A 153 -13.14 11.43 -9.70
CA GLY A 153 -12.51 10.46 -10.60
C GLY A 153 -12.00 11.08 -11.90
N ASN A 154 -12.67 12.11 -12.42
CA ASN A 154 -12.24 12.79 -13.65
C ASN A 154 -10.94 13.59 -13.49
N GLN A 155 -10.41 13.76 -12.28
CA GLN A 155 -9.13 14.44 -12.05
C GLN A 155 -7.97 13.46 -11.90
N ILE A 156 -8.25 12.21 -11.53
CA ILE A 156 -7.23 11.20 -11.25
C ILE A 156 -6.80 10.57 -12.58
N LYS A 157 -5.49 10.45 -12.80
CA LYS A 157 -4.93 9.82 -14.00
C LYS A 157 -5.19 8.33 -14.02
N ASP A 158 -4.78 7.65 -12.95
CA ASP A 158 -4.93 6.21 -12.73
C ASP A 158 -4.79 5.90 -11.22
N ILE A 159 -5.30 4.74 -10.82
CA ILE A 159 -5.25 4.26 -9.44
C ILE A 159 -4.53 2.92 -9.41
N TYR A 160 -3.58 2.79 -8.49
CA TYR A 160 -2.83 1.57 -8.22
C TYR A 160 -3.19 1.07 -6.84
N ILE A 161 -3.78 -0.13 -6.76
CA ILE A 161 -4.32 -0.69 -5.54
C ILE A 161 -3.49 -1.90 -5.13
N MET A 162 -3.01 -1.93 -3.89
CA MET A 162 -2.63 -3.19 -3.25
C MET A 162 -3.86 -3.72 -2.54
N GLY A 163 -4.34 -4.88 -2.95
CA GLY A 163 -5.41 -5.56 -2.27
C GLY A 163 -6.35 -6.34 -3.17
N GLY A 164 -7.34 -6.95 -2.56
CA GLY A 164 -8.23 -7.89 -3.22
C GLY A 164 -7.53 -9.20 -3.55
N ASN A 165 -8.32 -10.13 -4.07
CA ASN A 165 -7.86 -11.44 -4.48
C ASN A 165 -8.60 -11.88 -5.74
N TYR A 166 -7.97 -12.70 -6.56
CA TYR A 166 -8.53 -13.03 -7.88
C TYR A 166 -8.79 -14.52 -8.07
N GLN A 167 -8.22 -15.35 -7.19
CA GLN A 167 -8.49 -16.79 -7.07
C GLN A 167 -9.34 -17.10 -5.83
N GLY A 168 -9.75 -16.07 -5.09
CA GLY A 168 -10.51 -16.20 -3.84
C GLY A 168 -9.66 -16.67 -2.65
N VAL A 169 -8.33 -16.56 -2.73
CA VAL A 169 -7.43 -16.88 -1.62
C VAL A 169 -7.27 -15.64 -0.74
N GLY A 170 -7.73 -15.69 0.50
CA GLY A 170 -7.65 -14.57 1.46
C GLY A 170 -6.47 -14.65 2.44
N ASN A 171 -6.12 -13.52 3.04
CA ASN A 171 -5.18 -13.41 4.18
C ASN A 171 -5.84 -12.87 5.45
N SER A 172 -6.99 -12.20 5.34
CA SER A 172 -7.77 -11.72 6.48
C SER A 172 -8.86 -12.72 6.87
N SER A 173 -9.69 -13.09 5.90
CA SER A 173 -10.66 -14.17 5.99
C SER A 173 -10.27 -15.33 5.07
N ARG A 174 -11.08 -16.40 5.02
CA ARG A 174 -10.84 -17.52 4.09
C ARG A 174 -10.90 -17.10 2.62
N ALA A 175 -11.61 -16.01 2.32
CA ALA A 175 -11.95 -15.62 0.96
C ALA A 175 -11.65 -14.15 0.64
N ALA A 176 -11.17 -13.35 1.58
CA ALA A 176 -10.91 -11.93 1.37
C ALA A 176 -9.49 -11.53 1.79
N GLU A 177 -8.91 -10.64 0.98
CA GLU A 177 -7.69 -9.92 1.28
C GLU A 177 -7.99 -8.78 2.28
N PHE A 178 -7.04 -8.48 3.16
CA PHE A 178 -7.11 -7.52 4.25
C PHE A 178 -7.67 -6.15 3.88
N ASN A 179 -7.07 -5.42 2.94
CA ASN A 179 -7.52 -4.07 2.58
C ASN A 179 -8.97 -4.05 2.05
N PHE A 180 -9.33 -5.06 1.26
CA PHE A 180 -10.71 -5.21 0.76
C PHE A 180 -11.67 -5.68 1.85
N HIS A 181 -11.21 -6.49 2.80
CA HIS A 181 -12.01 -6.99 3.92
C HIS A 181 -12.26 -5.92 4.98
N SER A 182 -11.31 -5.02 5.20
CA SER A 182 -11.40 -3.93 6.18
C SER A 182 -12.46 -2.90 5.82
N ASP A 183 -12.69 -2.65 4.51
CA ASP A 183 -13.82 -1.83 4.04
C ASP A 183 -14.36 -2.33 2.69
N PRO A 184 -15.17 -3.42 2.68
CA PRO A 184 -15.71 -4.00 1.46
C PRO A 184 -16.62 -3.04 0.70
N GLU A 185 -17.39 -2.22 1.42
CA GLU A 185 -18.26 -1.20 0.85
C GLU A 185 -17.45 -0.13 0.11
N ALA A 186 -16.33 0.31 0.67
CA ALA A 186 -15.44 1.24 0.00
C ALA A 186 -14.81 0.61 -1.25
N ALA A 187 -14.32 -0.63 -1.15
CA ALA A 187 -13.76 -1.33 -2.31
C ALA A 187 -14.80 -1.50 -3.43
N HIS A 188 -16.02 -1.90 -3.09
CA HIS A 188 -17.15 -1.96 -4.02
C HIS A 188 -17.42 -0.59 -4.65
N ALA A 189 -17.50 0.46 -3.85
CA ALA A 189 -17.80 1.81 -4.34
C ALA A 189 -16.71 2.33 -5.28
N VAL A 190 -15.43 2.08 -4.98
CA VAL A 190 -14.29 2.49 -5.82
C VAL A 190 -14.31 1.75 -7.15
N LEU A 191 -14.45 0.42 -7.16
CA LEU A 191 -14.53 -0.35 -8.42
C LEU A 191 -15.74 0.03 -9.27
N LEU A 192 -16.87 0.36 -8.64
CA LEU A 192 -18.09 0.76 -9.33
C LEU A 192 -18.00 2.17 -9.94
N LYS A 193 -17.44 3.13 -9.20
CA LYS A 193 -17.50 4.57 -9.54
C LYS A 193 -16.28 5.07 -10.31
N THR A 194 -15.15 4.39 -10.23
CA THR A 194 -13.92 4.81 -10.91
C THR A 194 -14.08 4.72 -12.43
N ARG A 195 -13.49 5.70 -13.13
CA ARG A 195 -13.51 5.78 -14.60
C ARG A 195 -12.11 5.92 -15.22
N CYS A 196 -11.12 6.31 -14.44
CA CYS A 196 -9.72 6.21 -14.83
C CYS A 196 -9.25 4.74 -14.76
N PRO A 197 -8.14 4.37 -15.41
CA PRO A 197 -7.57 3.03 -15.28
C PRO A 197 -7.29 2.64 -13.83
N ILE A 198 -7.62 1.40 -13.48
CA ILE A 198 -7.28 0.79 -12.19
C ILE A 198 -6.30 -0.36 -12.45
N THR A 199 -5.18 -0.36 -11.75
CA THR A 199 -4.28 -1.51 -11.66
C THR A 199 -4.32 -2.06 -10.25
N ILE A 200 -4.54 -3.37 -10.12
CA ILE A 200 -4.60 -4.07 -8.83
C ILE A 200 -3.44 -5.05 -8.76
N LEU A 201 -2.65 -4.97 -7.69
CA LEU A 201 -1.75 -6.03 -7.26
C LEU A 201 -2.47 -6.81 -6.13
N PRO A 202 -3.07 -7.97 -6.44
CA PRO A 202 -3.83 -8.74 -5.48
C PRO A 202 -2.90 -9.52 -4.55
N TRP A 203 -3.45 -10.00 -3.43
CA TRP A 203 -2.72 -10.80 -2.44
C TRP A 203 -1.94 -11.97 -3.05
N GLU A 204 -2.52 -12.68 -4.02
CA GLU A 204 -1.89 -13.87 -4.58
C GLU A 204 -0.54 -13.58 -5.25
N ALA A 205 -0.33 -12.36 -5.78
CA ALA A 205 0.95 -11.94 -6.35
C ALA A 205 2.07 -11.82 -5.30
N CYS A 206 1.72 -11.67 -4.02
CA CYS A 206 2.64 -11.53 -2.89
C CYS A 206 2.93 -12.87 -2.18
N THR A 207 2.26 -13.95 -2.57
CA THR A 207 2.42 -15.26 -1.93
C THR A 207 3.77 -15.90 -2.28
N GLU A 208 4.29 -16.74 -1.38
CA GLU A 208 5.58 -17.42 -1.55
C GLU A 208 5.71 -18.19 -2.89
N GLU A 209 4.60 -18.69 -3.45
CA GLU A 209 4.60 -19.37 -4.75
C GLU A 209 4.98 -18.43 -5.91
N ARG A 210 4.69 -17.13 -5.78
CA ARG A 210 4.81 -16.14 -6.86
C ARG A 210 5.85 -15.07 -6.62
N PHE A 211 6.09 -14.76 -5.36
CA PHE A 211 7.09 -13.81 -4.92
C PHE A 211 7.81 -14.38 -3.70
N ASN A 212 9.10 -14.70 -3.84
CA ASN A 212 9.83 -15.37 -2.78
C ASN A 212 11.18 -14.72 -2.48
N ILE A 213 11.16 -13.77 -1.55
CA ILE A 213 12.39 -13.28 -0.92
C ILE A 213 12.49 -13.90 0.47
N PRO A 214 13.54 -14.66 0.79
CA PRO A 214 13.70 -15.23 2.12
C PRO A 214 13.79 -14.15 3.21
N ILE A 215 13.09 -14.33 4.32
CA ILE A 215 13.20 -13.45 5.52
C ILE A 215 14.64 -13.36 5.99
N ALA A 216 15.39 -14.48 5.95
CA ALA A 216 16.81 -14.50 6.27
C ALA A 216 17.63 -13.59 5.33
N TRP A 217 17.33 -13.57 4.02
CA TRP A 217 17.99 -12.64 3.11
C TRP A 217 17.66 -11.19 3.49
N ARG A 218 16.38 -10.89 3.74
CA ARG A 218 15.94 -9.55 4.11
C ARG A 218 16.60 -9.05 5.39
N LEU A 219 16.60 -9.84 6.46
CA LEU A 219 16.98 -9.41 7.81
C LEU A 219 18.44 -9.68 8.18
N GLU A 220 19.05 -10.73 7.64
CA GLU A 220 20.40 -11.19 8.04
C GLU A 220 21.48 -10.87 6.99
N ASP A 221 21.10 -10.68 5.71
CA ASP A 221 22.03 -10.26 4.66
C ASP A 221 21.82 -8.80 4.24
N PHE A 222 20.69 -8.49 3.61
CA PHE A 222 20.41 -7.18 3.05
C PHE A 222 20.35 -6.09 4.13
N GLY A 223 19.63 -6.35 5.23
CA GLY A 223 19.50 -5.41 6.35
C GLY A 223 20.85 -4.92 6.91
N PRO A 224 21.76 -5.82 7.34
CA PRO A 224 23.09 -5.45 7.81
C PRO A 224 23.94 -4.73 6.77
N ARG A 225 23.87 -5.12 5.48
CA ARG A 225 24.56 -4.39 4.40
C ARG A 225 24.05 -2.97 4.24
N ALA A 226 22.73 -2.77 4.26
CA ALA A 226 22.11 -1.45 4.18
C ALA A 226 22.41 -0.58 5.41
N ALA A 227 22.55 -1.19 6.60
CA ALA A 227 23.00 -0.50 7.80
C ALA A 227 24.47 -0.07 7.68
N ALA A 228 25.33 -0.92 7.12
CA ALA A 228 26.74 -0.58 6.85
C ALA A 228 26.88 0.55 5.82
N SER A 229 25.97 0.64 4.83
CA SER A 229 25.88 1.79 3.91
C SER A 229 25.22 3.03 4.54
N LYS A 230 24.89 2.99 5.84
CA LYS A 230 24.27 4.07 6.62
C LYS A 230 22.88 4.48 6.13
N HIS A 231 22.13 3.57 5.50
CA HIS A 231 20.75 3.84 5.12
C HIS A 231 19.83 3.76 6.36
N ALA A 232 19.57 4.92 6.98
CA ALA A 232 18.92 5.00 8.29
C ALA A 232 17.48 4.45 8.29
N ALA A 233 16.67 4.73 7.26
CA ALA A 233 15.32 4.21 7.18
C ALA A 233 15.25 2.67 7.06
N ILE A 234 16.16 2.04 6.29
CA ILE A 234 16.24 0.58 6.17
C ILE A 234 16.75 -0.03 7.47
N SER A 235 17.64 0.67 8.19
CA SER A 235 18.11 0.24 9.50
C SER A 235 16.96 0.20 10.52
N LEU A 236 16.09 1.22 10.52
CA LEU A 236 14.85 1.22 11.31
C LEU A 236 13.94 0.06 10.89
N LEU A 237 13.67 -0.09 9.59
CA LEU A 237 12.81 -1.16 9.08
C LEU A 237 13.38 -2.55 9.39
N ASN A 238 14.71 -2.73 9.43
CA ASN A 238 15.29 -4.00 9.85
C ASN A 238 14.91 -4.38 11.28
N ARG A 239 14.86 -3.40 12.19
CA ARG A 239 14.48 -3.61 13.59
C ARG A 239 12.97 -3.87 13.70
N VAL A 240 12.17 -3.07 13.01
CA VAL A 240 10.70 -3.22 12.91
C VAL A 240 10.32 -4.60 12.37
N GLU A 241 10.85 -4.95 11.20
CA GLU A 241 10.55 -6.20 10.53
C GLU A 241 11.15 -7.41 11.28
N SER A 242 12.24 -7.26 12.04
CA SER A 242 12.69 -8.34 12.93
C SER A 242 11.68 -8.63 14.03
N ALA A 243 11.13 -7.58 14.68
CA ALA A 243 10.13 -7.75 15.72
C ALA A 243 8.82 -8.36 15.19
N GLN A 244 8.47 -8.06 13.94
CA GLN A 244 7.30 -8.60 13.25
C GLN A 244 7.49 -10.03 12.76
N TRP A 245 8.57 -10.30 12.02
CA TRP A 245 8.74 -11.54 11.26
C TRP A 245 9.34 -12.68 12.06
N LEU A 246 10.29 -12.43 12.97
CA LEU A 246 10.94 -13.51 13.72
C LEU A 246 9.95 -14.34 14.56
N PRO A 247 8.96 -13.74 15.25
CA PRO A 247 7.91 -14.52 15.93
C PRO A 247 7.06 -15.36 14.97
N MET A 248 6.84 -14.87 13.73
CA MET A 248 6.07 -15.58 12.71
C MET A 248 6.85 -16.76 12.13
N VAL A 249 8.17 -16.61 11.95
CA VAL A 249 9.09 -17.69 11.58
C VAL A 249 9.05 -18.79 12.65
N GLU A 250 9.20 -18.42 13.94
CA GLU A 250 9.22 -19.38 15.04
C GLU A 250 7.88 -20.10 15.22
N LYS A 251 6.76 -19.36 15.19
CA LYS A 251 5.44 -19.90 15.50
C LYS A 251 4.78 -20.63 14.34
N TYR A 252 4.96 -20.15 13.11
CA TYR A 252 4.23 -20.62 11.93
C TYR A 252 5.12 -21.17 10.83
N GLY A 253 6.45 -21.07 10.97
CA GLY A 253 7.39 -21.55 9.95
C GLY A 253 7.34 -20.76 8.65
N ILE A 254 6.83 -19.52 8.67
CA ILE A 254 6.81 -18.63 7.50
C ILE A 254 8.25 -18.25 7.18
N LYS A 255 8.64 -18.34 5.90
CA LYS A 255 10.03 -18.10 5.46
C LYS A 255 10.17 -16.99 4.43
N SER A 256 9.07 -16.56 3.83
CA SER A 256 9.06 -15.56 2.77
C SER A 256 8.64 -14.21 3.31
N TRP A 257 9.37 -13.18 2.90
CA TRP A 257 9.10 -11.77 3.19
C TRP A 257 8.31 -11.16 2.03
N ASN A 258 7.21 -10.48 2.34
CA ASN A 258 6.24 -9.97 1.38
C ASN A 258 5.91 -8.48 1.63
N PRO A 259 6.70 -7.54 1.07
CA PRO A 259 6.45 -6.11 1.16
C PRO A 259 5.38 -5.69 0.13
N CYS A 260 4.13 -6.10 0.36
CA CYS A 260 3.06 -6.10 -0.63
C CYS A 260 2.89 -4.74 -1.32
N ASP A 261 2.86 -3.67 -0.54
CA ASP A 261 2.64 -2.30 -1.03
C ASP A 261 3.81 -1.79 -1.87
N ALA A 262 5.03 -2.19 -1.53
CA ALA A 262 6.20 -1.82 -2.32
C ALA A 262 6.17 -2.48 -3.71
N LEU A 263 5.56 -3.68 -3.82
CA LEU A 263 5.39 -4.33 -5.12
C LEU A 263 4.46 -3.50 -6.02
N VAL A 264 3.36 -2.92 -5.50
CA VAL A 264 2.47 -2.11 -6.35
C VAL A 264 3.14 -0.83 -6.87
N VAL A 265 4.00 -0.21 -6.04
CA VAL A 265 4.83 0.93 -6.47
C VAL A 265 5.85 0.49 -7.53
N ALA A 266 6.50 -0.66 -7.35
CA ALA A 266 7.45 -1.19 -8.33
C ALA A 266 6.77 -1.52 -9.68
N VAL A 267 5.53 -2.00 -9.67
CA VAL A 267 4.71 -2.19 -10.89
C VAL A 267 4.55 -0.86 -11.63
N TRP A 268 4.21 0.23 -10.94
CA TRP A 268 4.04 1.53 -11.60
C TRP A 268 5.37 2.11 -12.11
N LEU A 269 6.46 1.99 -11.33
CA LEU A 269 7.76 2.53 -11.71
C LEU A 269 8.41 1.77 -12.86
N TYR A 270 8.29 0.44 -12.87
CA TYR A 270 9.06 -0.46 -13.74
C TYR A 270 8.18 -1.45 -14.53
N ASP A 271 6.93 -1.11 -14.84
CA ASP A 271 5.90 -1.95 -15.49
C ASP A 271 6.49 -2.95 -16.51
N LYS A 272 7.14 -2.44 -17.56
CA LYS A 272 7.70 -3.25 -18.66
C LYS A 272 8.80 -4.25 -18.25
N ARG A 273 9.52 -3.98 -17.16
CA ARG A 273 10.62 -4.83 -16.67
C ARG A 273 10.15 -5.75 -15.55
N PHE A 274 9.29 -5.26 -14.67
CA PHE A 274 8.95 -5.93 -13.42
C PHE A 274 7.72 -6.84 -13.53
N VAL A 275 6.72 -6.48 -14.35
CA VAL A 275 5.51 -7.29 -14.53
C VAL A 275 5.79 -8.45 -15.48
N LEU A 276 5.65 -9.68 -14.98
CA LEU A 276 5.84 -10.89 -15.76
C LEU A 276 4.54 -11.39 -16.39
N LYS A 277 3.41 -11.20 -15.71
CA LYS A 277 2.09 -11.58 -16.20
C LYS A 277 1.02 -10.67 -15.62
N GLN A 278 0.07 -10.29 -16.47
CA GLN A 278 -1.10 -9.50 -16.10
C GLN A 278 -2.31 -9.93 -16.93
N SER A 279 -3.50 -9.57 -16.48
CA SER A 279 -4.76 -9.77 -17.19
C SER A 279 -5.73 -8.62 -16.96
N SER A 280 -6.74 -8.52 -17.82
CA SER A 280 -7.84 -7.55 -17.67
C SER A 280 -9.14 -8.31 -17.38
N TRP A 281 -9.93 -7.76 -16.46
CA TRP A 281 -11.18 -8.35 -16.01
C TRP A 281 -12.20 -7.29 -15.63
N HIS A 282 -13.47 -7.69 -15.59
CA HIS A 282 -14.44 -7.03 -14.74
C HIS A 282 -14.35 -7.61 -13.33
N ALA A 283 -14.15 -6.75 -12.34
CA ALA A 283 -14.09 -7.09 -10.92
C ALA A 283 -15.19 -6.37 -10.15
N ALA A 284 -15.80 -7.11 -9.22
CA ALA A 284 -16.74 -6.62 -8.22
C ALA A 284 -16.32 -7.11 -6.83
N VAL A 285 -17.00 -6.65 -5.77
CA VAL A 285 -16.76 -7.09 -4.39
C VAL A 285 -18.05 -7.70 -3.84
N ASP A 286 -17.94 -8.88 -3.22
CA ASP A 286 -19.06 -9.45 -2.48
C ASP A 286 -19.24 -8.74 -1.13
N LEU A 287 -20.43 -8.17 -0.93
CA LEU A 287 -20.77 -7.42 0.28
C LEU A 287 -21.61 -8.24 1.27
N ARG A 288 -22.17 -9.38 0.85
CA ARG A 288 -23.26 -10.06 1.57
C ARG A 288 -22.94 -11.50 1.95
N GLY A 289 -22.01 -12.16 1.27
CA GLY A 289 -21.75 -13.57 1.49
C GLY A 289 -21.29 -13.87 2.92
N THR A 290 -21.87 -14.92 3.51
CA THR A 290 -21.54 -15.35 4.89
C THR A 290 -20.08 -15.80 5.04
N HIS A 291 -19.43 -16.22 3.96
CA HIS A 291 -18.03 -16.68 3.96
C HIS A 291 -17.13 -15.93 2.98
N THR A 292 -17.72 -15.08 2.14
CA THR A 292 -17.08 -14.44 0.99
C THR A 292 -17.19 -12.92 1.00
N ARG A 293 -17.76 -12.33 2.06
CA ARG A 293 -17.75 -10.88 2.24
C ARG A 293 -16.32 -10.33 2.15
N GLY A 294 -16.12 -9.28 1.35
CA GLY A 294 -14.83 -8.67 1.05
C GLY A 294 -14.06 -9.36 -0.09
N GLN A 295 -14.51 -10.51 -0.60
CA GLN A 295 -13.87 -11.15 -1.74
C GLN A 295 -14.01 -10.29 -3.00
N MET A 296 -12.92 -10.15 -3.75
CA MET A 296 -12.98 -9.61 -5.11
C MET A 296 -13.38 -10.73 -6.08
N VAL A 297 -14.49 -10.52 -6.79
CA VAL A 297 -15.10 -11.48 -7.70
C VAL A 297 -14.87 -11.04 -9.13
N LEU A 298 -14.25 -11.90 -9.94
CA LEU A 298 -14.04 -11.64 -11.36
C LEU A 298 -15.15 -12.25 -12.21
N ASP A 299 -15.49 -11.56 -13.30
CA ASP A 299 -16.31 -12.14 -14.36
C ASP A 299 -15.49 -13.15 -15.20
N HIS A 300 -15.37 -14.37 -14.68
CA HIS A 300 -14.71 -15.47 -15.37
C HIS A 300 -15.46 -15.98 -16.61
N LEU A 301 -16.76 -15.68 -16.72
CA LEU A 301 -17.58 -16.05 -17.88
C LEU A 301 -17.34 -15.14 -19.08
N ARG A 302 -16.64 -14.02 -18.88
CA ARG A 302 -16.29 -13.05 -19.93
C ARG A 302 -17.55 -12.49 -20.61
N GLU A 303 -18.58 -12.16 -19.83
CA GLU A 303 -19.80 -11.50 -20.30
C GLU A 303 -19.55 -9.99 -20.56
N VAL A 304 -18.55 -9.68 -21.39
CA VAL A 304 -17.97 -8.32 -21.55
C VAL A 304 -18.96 -7.25 -22.03
N ASP A 305 -20.01 -7.64 -22.76
CA ASP A 305 -21.08 -6.73 -23.18
C ASP A 305 -21.91 -6.22 -21.99
N LYS A 306 -22.06 -7.06 -20.96
CA LYS A 306 -22.79 -6.75 -19.73
C LYS A 306 -21.87 -6.16 -18.66
N TYR A 307 -20.64 -6.66 -18.61
CA TYR A 307 -19.65 -6.30 -17.61
C TYR A 307 -18.32 -5.93 -18.29
N PRO A 308 -18.18 -4.68 -18.77
CA PRO A 308 -16.93 -4.22 -19.36
C PRO A 308 -15.77 -4.34 -18.38
N GLU A 309 -14.58 -4.68 -18.88
CA GLU A 309 -13.36 -4.76 -18.05
C GLU A 309 -13.12 -3.43 -17.33
N ASN A 310 -12.90 -3.47 -16.03
CA ASN A 310 -12.71 -2.29 -15.18
C ASN A 310 -11.37 -2.29 -14.43
N VAL A 311 -10.65 -3.41 -14.42
CA VAL A 311 -9.36 -3.55 -13.71
C VAL A 311 -8.33 -4.28 -14.55
N ARG A 312 -7.08 -3.84 -14.40
CA ARG A 312 -5.88 -4.59 -14.78
C ARG A 312 -5.34 -5.28 -13.54
N ILE A 313 -5.16 -6.59 -13.59
CA ILE A 313 -4.66 -7.41 -12.48
C ILE A 313 -3.22 -7.83 -12.77
N ILE A 314 -2.33 -7.63 -11.80
CA ILE A 314 -0.95 -8.11 -11.85
C ILE A 314 -0.89 -9.50 -11.22
N GLU A 315 -0.50 -10.51 -11.99
CA GLU A 315 -0.51 -11.90 -11.52
C GLU A 315 0.86 -12.39 -11.06
N TYR A 316 1.93 -11.95 -11.73
CA TYR A 316 3.32 -12.35 -11.46
C TYR A 316 4.27 -11.18 -11.66
N VAL A 317 5.26 -11.09 -10.78
CA VAL A 317 6.30 -10.06 -10.78
C VAL A 317 7.70 -10.68 -10.63
N ASP A 318 8.72 -9.96 -11.08
CA ASP A 318 10.12 -10.44 -11.05
C ASP A 318 10.78 -10.22 -9.68
N THR A 319 10.82 -11.28 -8.87
CA THR A 319 11.40 -11.28 -7.52
C THR A 319 12.88 -10.85 -7.50
N GLU A 320 13.69 -11.33 -8.44
CA GLU A 320 15.13 -11.01 -8.46
C GLU A 320 15.37 -9.57 -8.89
N PHE A 321 14.58 -9.06 -9.84
CA PHE A 321 14.61 -7.64 -10.16
C PHE A 321 14.24 -6.77 -8.95
N PHE A 322 13.25 -7.18 -8.15
CA PHE A 322 12.87 -6.46 -6.94
C PHE A 322 14.01 -6.44 -5.91
N LYS A 323 14.71 -7.57 -5.69
CA LYS A 323 15.91 -7.61 -4.83
C LYS A 323 16.96 -6.62 -5.30
N SER A 324 17.27 -6.59 -6.60
CA SER A 324 18.23 -5.62 -7.16
C SER A 324 17.75 -4.17 -7.00
N LEU A 325 16.45 -3.90 -7.10
CA LEU A 325 15.87 -2.59 -6.83
C LEU A 325 16.11 -2.16 -5.37
N LEU A 326 15.88 -3.05 -4.41
CA LEU A 326 16.14 -2.77 -2.99
C LEU A 326 17.62 -2.50 -2.69
N GLU A 327 18.52 -3.27 -3.32
CA GLU A 327 19.96 -3.03 -3.23
C GLU A 327 20.33 -1.66 -3.82
N GLY A 328 19.73 -1.26 -4.94
CA GLY A 328 19.88 0.08 -5.51
C GLY A 328 19.42 1.20 -4.56
N ILE A 329 18.27 1.02 -3.90
CA ILE A 329 17.76 1.97 -2.89
C ILE A 329 18.73 2.11 -1.72
N ALA A 330 19.27 0.99 -1.24
CA ALA A 330 20.25 0.94 -0.16
C ALA A 330 21.64 1.47 -0.54
N GLY A 331 21.88 1.80 -1.81
CA GLY A 331 23.19 2.22 -2.32
C GLY A 331 24.21 1.07 -2.37
N LEU A 332 23.74 -0.16 -2.52
CA LEU A 332 24.55 -1.39 -2.54
C LEU A 332 24.79 -1.94 -3.96
N GLY A 333 24.31 -1.26 -5.00
CA GLY A 333 24.52 -1.67 -6.39
C GLY A 333 26.00 -1.65 -6.77
N CYS A 334 26.40 -2.60 -7.62
CA CYS A 334 27.70 -2.54 -8.30
C CYS A 334 27.70 -1.37 -9.30
N ASP A 335 28.76 -0.57 -9.28
CA ASP A 335 29.06 0.45 -10.31
C ASP A 335 29.06 -0.12 -11.74
#